data_AF-L9W6K1-F1
#
_entry.id   AF-L9W6K1-F1
#
_cell.length_a   1.000
_cell.length_b   1.000
_cell.length_c   1.000
_cell.angle_alpha   90.00
_cell.angle_beta   90.00
_cell.angle_gamma   90.00
#
_symmetry.space_group_name_H-M   'P 1'
#
loop_
_entity.id
_entity.type
_entity.pdbx_description
1 polymer ?
#
loop_
_entity_poly.entity_id
_entity_poly.type
_entity_poly.pdbx_seq_one_letter_code
_entity_poly.pdbx_strand_id
1 'polypeptide(L)'
;MTQRVTVSLDDDSSAALERLLAETGNGQSEIVRQALAFYAANFEAASGRPSDNLEQYYQMLTSGEHVLLDVDFLHAFLEHCHAGGDPDPAFVEAADRVSDYHAREYASRFEEVGELLEWLSFCGFLDVRCEGDGVYHIVFPSEAIRWFMTRFIERSTVDLPTEITIDQGVSKVIITESEPDERTR
;
A
#
# COMPACT_ATOMS: atom_id res chain seq x y z
N MET A 1 28.14 15.03 29.58
CA MET A 1 28.14 14.28 30.85
C MET A 1 27.59 12.90 30.59
N THR A 2 28.17 11.86 31.18
CA THR A 2 27.67 10.48 31.08
C THR A 2 26.95 10.10 32.38
N GLN A 3 25.72 9.60 32.28
CA GLN A 3 24.97 9.04 33.40
C GLN A 3 24.99 7.50 33.29
N ARG A 4 25.22 6.83 34.42
CA ARG A 4 25.18 5.36 34.49
C ARG A 4 23.76 4.92 34.82
N VAL A 5 23.24 3.98 34.03
CA VAL A 5 21.95 3.34 34.23
C VAL A 5 22.20 1.84 34.42
N THR A 6 21.51 1.23 35.39
CA THR A 6 21.53 -0.22 35.64
C THR A 6 20.10 -0.71 35.56
N VAL A 7 19.85 -1.71 34.71
CA VAL A 7 18.52 -2.25 34.41
C VAL A 7 18.59 -3.77 34.50
N SER A 8 17.55 -4.37 35.08
CA SER A 8 17.32 -5.81 35.03
C SER A 8 16.53 -6.14 33.76
N LEU A 9 16.97 -7.18 33.04
CA LEU A 9 16.30 -7.67 31.84
C LEU A 9 15.49 -8.92 32.22
N ASP A 10 14.31 -9.07 31.64
CA ASP A 10 13.62 -10.36 31.59
C ASP A 10 14.30 -11.29 30.57
N ASP A 11 13.85 -12.55 30.53
CA ASP A 11 14.45 -13.58 29.68
C ASP A 11 14.37 -13.19 28.19
N ASP A 12 13.24 -12.62 27.75
CA ASP A 12 13.03 -12.18 26.37
C ASP A 12 13.97 -11.02 25.98
N SER A 13 14.07 -10.01 26.84
CA SER A 13 14.97 -8.87 26.62
C SER A 13 16.44 -9.28 26.68
N SER A 14 16.78 -10.25 27.52
CA SER A 14 18.12 -10.83 27.59
C SER A 14 18.47 -11.56 26.30
N ALA A 15 17.57 -12.43 25.80
CA ALA A 15 17.75 -13.16 24.55
C ALA A 15 17.86 -12.21 23.34
N ALA A 16 17.05 -11.15 23.30
CA ALA A 16 17.13 -10.13 22.26
C ALA A 16 18.48 -9.41 22.27
N LEU A 17 18.99 -9.04 23.45
CA LEU A 17 20.29 -8.39 23.58
C LEU A 17 21.44 -9.32 23.15
N GLU A 18 21.40 -10.60 23.54
CA GLU A 18 22.38 -11.60 23.11
C GLU A 18 22.40 -11.78 21.59
N ARG A 19 21.22 -11.85 20.97
CA ARG A 19 21.10 -11.93 19.52
C ARG A 19 21.72 -10.71 18.83
N LEU A 20 21.39 -9.50 19.30
CA LEU A 20 21.93 -8.26 18.72
C LEU A 20 23.46 -8.16 18.89
N LEU A 21 24.00 -8.63 20.02
CA LEU A 21 25.44 -8.72 20.24
C LEU A 21 26.10 -9.66 19.22
N ALA A 22 25.49 -10.83 18.99
CA ALA A 22 26.01 -11.82 18.05
C ALA A 22 25.95 -11.34 16.59
N GLU A 23 24.84 -10.69 16.18
CA GLU A 23 24.63 -10.23 14.81
C GLU A 23 25.49 -9.01 14.46
N THR A 24 25.70 -8.08 15.40
CA THR A 24 26.36 -6.80 15.12
C THR A 24 27.84 -6.78 15.49
N GLY A 25 28.30 -7.68 16.38
CA GLY A 25 29.66 -7.65 16.93
C GLY A 25 29.97 -6.45 17.83
N ASN A 26 28.97 -5.62 18.15
CA ASN A 26 29.13 -4.43 18.97
C ASN A 26 29.18 -4.74 20.47
N GLY A 27 29.71 -3.81 21.27
CA GLY A 27 29.67 -3.91 22.72
C GLY A 27 28.28 -3.64 23.29
N GLN A 28 27.93 -4.30 24.40
CA GLN A 28 26.62 -4.20 25.06
C GLN A 28 26.18 -2.76 25.32
N SER A 29 27.08 -1.91 25.83
CA SER A 29 26.75 -0.51 26.11
C SER A 29 26.46 0.31 24.85
N GLU A 30 27.03 -0.06 23.71
CA GLU A 30 26.75 0.59 22.42
C GLU A 30 25.37 0.19 21.91
N ILE A 31 25.06 -1.11 21.93
CA ILE A 31 23.74 -1.62 21.53
C ILE A 31 22.64 -0.99 22.37
N VAL A 32 22.81 -0.94 23.69
CA VAL A 32 21.81 -0.32 24.59
C VAL A 32 21.61 1.16 24.28
N ARG A 33 22.68 1.91 23.97
CA ARG A 33 22.56 3.32 23.57
C ARG A 33 21.85 3.49 22.24
N GLN A 34 22.19 2.68 21.24
CA GLN A 34 21.56 2.72 19.93
C GLN A 34 20.08 2.34 20.00
N ALA A 35 19.75 1.28 20.73
CA ALA A 35 18.38 0.85 20.96
C ALA A 35 17.54 1.93 21.67
N LEU A 36 18.10 2.57 22.71
CA LEU A 36 17.44 3.68 23.40
C LEU A 36 17.24 4.90 22.50
N ALA A 37 18.27 5.28 21.73
CA ALA A 37 18.16 6.39 20.78
C ALA A 37 17.13 6.12 19.69
N PHE A 38 17.11 4.89 19.16
CA PHE A 38 16.12 4.44 18.18
C PHE A 38 14.70 4.45 18.77
N TYR A 39 14.51 3.87 19.95
CA TYR A 39 13.20 3.85 20.61
C TYR A 39 12.70 5.27 20.92
N ALA A 40 13.58 6.17 21.36
CA ALA A 40 13.21 7.56 21.60
C ALA A 40 12.87 8.32 20.31
N ALA A 41 13.63 8.13 19.24
CA ALA A 41 13.36 8.76 17.94
C ALA A 41 12.06 8.26 17.31
N ASN A 42 11.69 7.01 17.57
CA ASN A 42 10.49 6.37 17.05
C ASN A 42 9.41 6.20 18.14
N PHE A 43 9.46 7.00 19.21
CA PHE A 43 8.62 6.77 20.37
C PHE A 43 7.14 6.82 20.04
N GLU A 44 6.70 7.74 19.18
CA GLU A 44 5.31 7.83 18.73
C GLU A 44 4.86 6.60 17.94
N ALA A 45 5.75 6.05 17.09
CA ALA A 45 5.50 4.82 16.33
C ALA A 45 5.53 3.55 17.22
N ALA A 46 6.29 3.57 18.32
CA ALA A 46 6.41 2.46 19.25
C ALA A 46 5.35 2.49 20.37
N SER A 47 4.81 3.67 20.70
CA SER A 47 3.84 3.89 21.79
C SER A 47 2.41 4.14 21.31
N GLY A 48 2.25 4.74 20.13
CA GLY A 48 1.07 4.48 19.30
C GLY A 48 1.21 3.05 18.82
N ARG A 49 0.14 2.24 18.90
CA ARG A 49 0.14 0.90 18.27
C ARG A 49 0.83 1.06 16.91
N PRO A 50 1.97 0.40 16.63
CA PRO A 50 2.39 0.25 15.26
C PRO A 50 1.17 -0.37 14.62
N SER A 51 0.43 0.42 13.84
CA SER A 51 -0.62 -0.18 13.04
C SER A 51 0.13 -1.18 12.15
N ASP A 52 -0.46 -2.34 11.89
CA ASP A 52 0.14 -3.32 10.97
C ASP A 52 0.63 -2.64 9.67
N ASN A 53 -0.02 -1.53 9.31
CA ASN A 53 0.37 -0.53 8.33
C ASN A 53 1.84 -0.08 8.35
N LEU A 54 2.48 0.22 9.50
CA LEU A 54 3.86 0.75 9.50
C LEU A 54 4.88 -0.32 9.11
N GLU A 55 4.69 -1.56 9.58
CA GLU A 55 5.53 -2.69 9.16
C GLU A 55 5.33 -2.97 7.68
N GLN A 56 4.09 -2.96 7.20
CA GLN A 56 3.78 -3.15 5.78
C GLN A 56 4.37 -2.02 4.91
N TYR A 57 4.31 -0.76 5.35
CA TYR A 57 4.96 0.35 4.65
C TYR A 57 6.48 0.18 4.61
N TYR A 58 7.10 -0.24 5.71
CA TYR A 58 8.53 -0.52 5.72
C TYR A 58 8.89 -1.65 4.74
N GLN A 59 8.12 -2.75 4.72
CA GLN A 59 8.32 -3.86 3.78
C GLN A 59 8.17 -3.41 2.32
N MET A 60 7.11 -2.67 1.99
CA MET A 60 6.89 -2.12 0.64
C MET A 60 8.04 -1.22 0.20
N LEU A 61 8.48 -0.30 1.05
CA LEU A 61 9.55 0.64 0.71
C LEU A 61 10.93 -0.04 0.63
N THR A 62 11.17 -1.09 1.41
CA THR A 62 12.44 -1.84 1.36
C THR A 62 12.51 -2.86 0.22
N SER A 63 11.37 -3.33 -0.29
CA SER A 63 11.32 -4.20 -1.49
C SER A 63 11.81 -3.48 -2.76
N GLY A 64 11.68 -2.15 -2.81
CA GLY A 64 11.99 -1.32 -3.97
C GLY A 64 10.87 -1.25 -5.02
N GLU A 65 9.72 -1.89 -4.78
CA GLU A 65 8.55 -1.85 -5.68
C GLU A 65 7.74 -0.56 -5.56
N HIS A 66 7.83 0.13 -4.41
CA HIS A 66 7.08 1.34 -4.12
C HIS A 66 7.98 2.52 -3.75
N VAL A 67 7.53 3.73 -4.11
CA VAL A 67 8.16 5.00 -3.73
C VAL A 67 7.15 5.90 -3.05
N LEU A 68 7.59 6.70 -2.08
CA LEU A 68 6.78 7.79 -1.54
C LEU A 68 6.79 8.95 -2.55
N LEU A 69 5.62 9.25 -3.11
CA LEU A 69 5.42 10.33 -4.07
C LEU A 69 4.31 11.27 -3.55
N ASP A 70 4.57 12.57 -3.59
CA ASP A 70 3.57 13.58 -3.25
C ASP A 70 2.42 13.57 -4.27
N VAL A 71 1.20 13.74 -3.77
CA VAL A 71 -0.02 13.67 -4.59
C VAL A 71 -0.04 14.77 -5.65
N ASP A 72 0.49 15.96 -5.38
CA ASP A 72 0.52 17.05 -6.36
C ASP A 72 1.53 16.75 -7.47
N PHE A 73 2.65 16.08 -7.15
CA PHE A 73 3.58 15.62 -8.19
C PHE A 73 2.98 14.51 -9.05
N LEU A 74 2.30 13.53 -8.44
CA LEU A 74 1.60 12.49 -9.20
C LEU A 74 0.54 13.09 -10.12
N HIS A 75 -0.25 14.04 -9.60
CA HIS A 75 -1.24 14.77 -10.37
C HIS A 75 -0.59 15.50 -11.56
N ALA A 76 0.51 16.24 -11.33
CA ALA A 76 1.22 16.95 -12.38
C ALA A 76 1.77 16.02 -13.48
N PHE A 77 2.28 14.84 -13.11
CA PHE A 77 2.72 13.84 -14.11
C PHE A 77 1.57 13.33 -14.96
N LEU A 78 0.45 12.98 -14.34
CA LEU A 78 -0.70 12.46 -15.05
C LEU A 78 -1.36 13.54 -15.93
N GLU A 79 -1.50 14.78 -15.43
CA GLU A 79 -1.97 15.90 -16.26
C GLU A 79 -1.07 16.14 -17.47
N HIS A 80 0.25 16.01 -17.30
CA HIS A 80 1.18 16.10 -18.41
C HIS A 80 0.95 14.99 -19.45
N CYS A 81 0.65 13.77 -19.01
CA CYS A 81 0.29 12.66 -19.92
C CYS A 81 -0.98 12.96 -20.72
N HIS A 82 -1.96 13.66 -20.14
CA HIS A 82 -3.19 14.03 -20.84
C HIS A 82 -2.98 15.15 -21.86
N ALA A 83 -2.06 16.10 -21.63
CA ALA A 83 -1.78 17.22 -22.54
C ALA A 83 -3.03 17.99 -23.06
N GLY A 84 -4.12 18.01 -22.27
CA GLY A 84 -5.40 18.63 -22.65
C GLY A 84 -6.36 17.73 -23.45
N GLY A 85 -6.09 16.43 -23.54
CA GLY A 85 -6.93 15.42 -24.21
C GLY A 85 -6.66 14.00 -23.70
N ASP A 86 -6.81 13.01 -24.57
CA ASP A 86 -6.52 11.61 -24.25
C ASP A 86 -5.00 11.38 -24.15
N PRO A 87 -4.53 10.52 -23.21
CA PRO A 87 -3.11 10.21 -23.08
C PRO A 87 -2.51 9.55 -24.32
N ASP A 88 -1.20 9.68 -24.48
CA ASP A 88 -0.44 8.99 -25.53
C ASP A 88 -0.74 7.47 -25.49
N PRO A 89 -1.18 6.86 -26.61
CA PRO A 89 -1.43 5.42 -26.68
C PRO A 89 -0.27 4.55 -26.21
N ALA A 90 0.98 4.98 -26.42
CA ALA A 90 2.16 4.24 -25.97
C ALA A 90 2.28 4.24 -24.43
N PHE A 91 1.89 5.34 -23.78
CA PHE A 91 1.78 5.40 -22.31
C PHE A 91 0.66 4.48 -21.81
N VAL A 92 -0.51 4.53 -22.45
CA VAL A 92 -1.64 3.67 -22.11
C VAL A 92 -1.27 2.19 -22.23
N GLU A 93 -0.61 1.79 -23.31
CA GLU A 93 -0.15 0.42 -23.50
C GLU A 93 0.88 0.00 -22.44
N ALA A 94 1.77 0.91 -22.03
CA ALA A 94 2.72 0.64 -20.96
C ALA A 94 2.02 0.42 -19.61
N ALA A 95 1.04 1.26 -19.28
CA ALA A 95 0.24 1.12 -18.06
C ALA A 95 -0.60 -0.17 -18.07
N ASP A 96 -1.16 -0.54 -19.22
CA ASP A 96 -1.93 -1.78 -19.40
C ASP A 96 -1.07 -3.01 -19.15
N ARG A 97 0.17 -3.05 -19.64
CA ARG A 97 1.09 -4.18 -19.38
C ARG A 97 1.39 -4.35 -17.90
N VAL A 98 1.49 -3.26 -17.14
CA VAL A 98 1.66 -3.31 -15.68
C VAL A 98 0.38 -3.81 -15.02
N SER A 99 -0.78 -3.37 -15.46
CA SER A 99 -2.08 -3.81 -14.94
C SER A 99 -2.30 -5.31 -15.19
N ASP A 100 -1.98 -5.78 -16.40
CA ASP A 100 -2.09 -7.20 -16.80
C ASP A 100 -1.10 -8.09 -16.05
N TYR A 101 0.03 -7.54 -15.60
CA TYR A 101 0.94 -8.25 -14.71
C TYR A 101 0.32 -8.43 -13.32
N HIS A 102 -0.23 -7.36 -12.76
CA HIS A 102 -0.86 -7.39 -11.44
C HIS A 102 -2.13 -8.24 -11.43
N ALA A 103 -2.90 -8.33 -12.52
CA ALA A 103 -4.06 -9.22 -12.60
C ALA A 103 -3.72 -10.67 -12.17
N ARG A 104 -2.61 -11.21 -12.69
CA ARG A 104 -2.16 -12.57 -12.37
C ARG A 104 -1.65 -12.69 -10.93
N GLU A 105 -0.98 -11.67 -10.44
CA GLU A 105 -0.48 -11.64 -9.06
C GLU A 105 -1.64 -11.59 -8.06
N TYR A 106 -2.59 -10.68 -8.32
CA TYR A 106 -3.73 -10.42 -7.47
C TYR A 106 -4.72 -11.57 -7.44
N ALA A 107 -4.91 -12.31 -8.55
CA ALA A 107 -5.70 -13.53 -8.57
C ALA A 107 -5.20 -14.63 -7.61
N SER A 108 -3.92 -14.60 -7.23
CA SER A 108 -3.36 -15.52 -6.23
C SER A 108 -3.33 -14.96 -4.81
N ARG A 109 -3.61 -13.66 -4.66
CA ARG A 109 -3.43 -12.90 -3.42
C ARG A 109 -4.76 -12.49 -2.77
N PHE A 110 -5.78 -12.23 -3.59
CA PHE A 110 -7.06 -11.70 -3.15
C PHE A 110 -8.19 -12.61 -3.61
N GLU A 111 -9.16 -12.85 -2.74
CA GLU A 111 -10.38 -13.60 -3.05
C GLU A 111 -11.52 -12.66 -3.47
N GLU A 112 -11.54 -11.45 -2.91
CA GLU A 112 -12.59 -10.44 -3.13
C GLU A 112 -12.01 -9.12 -3.65
N VAL A 113 -12.81 -8.40 -4.44
CA VAL A 113 -12.43 -7.07 -4.96
C VAL A 113 -12.19 -6.08 -3.82
N GLY A 114 -12.92 -6.22 -2.71
CA GLY A 114 -12.75 -5.40 -1.52
C GLY A 114 -11.32 -5.41 -0.97
N GLU A 115 -10.68 -6.59 -0.91
CA GLU A 115 -9.32 -6.75 -0.40
C GLU A 115 -8.30 -6.01 -1.29
N LEU A 116 -8.48 -6.08 -2.62
CA LEU A 116 -7.68 -5.34 -3.58
C LEU A 116 -7.88 -3.82 -3.41
N LEU A 117 -9.12 -3.36 -3.24
CA LEU A 117 -9.41 -1.93 -3.06
C LEU A 117 -8.83 -1.39 -1.75
N GLU A 118 -8.89 -2.16 -0.68
CA GLU A 118 -8.22 -1.83 0.58
C GLU A 118 -6.70 -1.77 0.40
N TRP A 119 -6.12 -2.70 -0.37
CA TRP A 119 -4.70 -2.68 -0.71
C TRP A 119 -4.31 -1.43 -1.53
N LEU A 120 -5.13 -1.01 -2.50
CA LEU A 120 -4.89 0.21 -3.27
C LEU A 120 -5.05 1.48 -2.43
N SER A 121 -5.96 1.45 -1.45
CA SER A 121 -6.09 2.52 -0.48
C SER A 121 -4.86 2.62 0.41
N PHE A 122 -4.36 1.48 0.86
CA PHE A 122 -3.10 1.41 1.61
C PHE A 122 -1.90 1.93 0.80
N CYS A 123 -1.84 1.62 -0.50
CA CYS A 123 -0.83 2.17 -1.42
C CYS A 123 -0.95 3.69 -1.63
N GLY A 124 -2.03 4.34 -1.16
CA GLY A 124 -2.22 5.78 -1.23
C GLY A 124 -2.82 6.30 -2.55
N PHE A 125 -3.41 5.42 -3.37
CA PHE A 125 -4.00 5.83 -4.65
C PHE A 125 -5.43 6.36 -4.53
N LEU A 126 -6.16 5.92 -3.51
CA LEU A 126 -7.59 6.17 -3.32
C LEU A 126 -8.00 6.02 -1.85
N ASP A 127 -9.18 6.53 -1.52
CA ASP A 127 -9.91 6.12 -0.32
C ASP A 127 -11.06 5.20 -0.72
N VAL A 128 -11.27 4.13 0.02
CA VAL A 128 -12.38 3.19 -0.19
C VAL A 128 -13.26 3.09 1.05
N ARG A 129 -14.58 3.00 0.82
CA ARG A 129 -15.56 2.68 1.84
C ARG A 129 -16.49 1.58 1.35
N CYS A 130 -16.53 0.46 2.07
CA CYS A 130 -17.52 -0.60 1.85
C CYS A 130 -18.88 -0.20 2.47
N GLU A 131 -19.96 -0.32 1.71
CA GLU A 131 -21.33 -0.17 2.20
C GLU A 131 -22.02 -1.51 2.52
N GLY A 132 -21.32 -2.63 2.30
CA GLY A 132 -21.86 -3.99 2.37
C GLY A 132 -22.29 -4.50 1.01
N ASP A 133 -22.57 -5.80 0.92
CA ASP A 133 -23.11 -6.49 -0.27
C ASP A 133 -22.29 -6.27 -1.56
N GLY A 134 -20.95 -6.20 -1.45
CA GLY A 134 -20.06 -6.02 -2.61
C GLY A 134 -20.09 -4.61 -3.21
N VAL A 135 -20.61 -3.61 -2.49
CA VAL A 135 -20.69 -2.22 -2.95
C VAL A 135 -19.61 -1.36 -2.28
N TYR A 136 -18.77 -0.73 -3.11
CA TYR A 136 -17.63 0.07 -2.69
C TYR A 136 -17.72 1.48 -3.25
N HIS A 137 -17.60 2.48 -2.37
CA HIS A 137 -17.47 3.89 -2.77
C HIS A 137 -16.00 4.28 -2.74
N ILE A 138 -15.51 4.73 -3.88
CA ILE A 138 -14.12 5.11 -4.08
C ILE A 138 -14.03 6.62 -4.30
N VAL A 139 -13.08 7.25 -3.60
CA VAL A 139 -12.73 8.66 -3.77
C VAL A 139 -11.28 8.76 -4.22
N PHE A 140 -11.05 9.54 -5.28
CA PHE A 140 -9.72 9.77 -5.81
C PHE A 140 -9.24 11.20 -5.50
N PRO A 141 -7.92 11.42 -5.34
CA PRO A 141 -7.41 12.76 -5.07
C PRO A 141 -7.57 13.74 -6.23
N SER A 142 -7.60 13.27 -7.48
CA SER A 142 -7.82 14.10 -8.67
C SER A 142 -8.50 13.32 -9.80
N GLU A 143 -9.03 14.03 -10.79
CA GLU A 143 -9.65 13.43 -11.98
C GLU A 143 -8.64 12.61 -12.80
N ALA A 144 -7.39 13.07 -12.93
CA ALA A 144 -6.34 12.36 -13.64
C ALA A 144 -5.99 11.03 -12.96
N ILE A 145 -5.91 11.02 -11.62
CA ILE A 145 -5.69 9.81 -10.84
C ILE A 145 -6.90 8.87 -10.96
N ARG A 146 -8.13 9.40 -10.90
CA ARG A 146 -9.35 8.60 -11.11
C ARG A 146 -9.33 7.88 -12.45
N TRP A 147 -9.05 8.59 -13.54
CA TRP A 147 -8.99 8.00 -14.88
C TRP A 147 -7.97 6.85 -14.92
N PHE A 148 -6.76 7.11 -14.42
CA PHE A 148 -5.68 6.14 -14.43
C PHE A 148 -5.99 4.90 -13.57
N MET A 149 -6.43 5.12 -12.34
CA MET A 149 -6.67 4.05 -11.37
C MET A 149 -7.93 3.26 -11.65
N THR A 150 -8.97 3.87 -12.24
CA THR A 150 -10.17 3.12 -12.67
C THR A 150 -9.79 2.09 -13.73
N ARG A 151 -8.99 2.50 -14.71
CA ARG A 151 -8.45 1.59 -15.73
C ARG A 151 -7.59 0.48 -15.12
N PHE A 152 -6.73 0.82 -14.16
CA PHE A 152 -5.92 -0.18 -13.45
C PHE A 152 -6.81 -1.19 -12.70
N ILE A 153 -7.84 -0.72 -11.99
CA ILE A 153 -8.79 -1.59 -11.26
C ILE A 153 -9.53 -2.52 -12.22
N GLU A 154 -10.07 -2.00 -13.32
CA GLU A 154 -10.75 -2.82 -14.35
C GLU A 154 -9.86 -3.95 -14.85
N ARG A 155 -8.60 -3.65 -15.17
CA ARG A 155 -7.67 -4.64 -15.74
C ARG A 155 -7.08 -5.58 -14.71
N SER A 156 -6.82 -5.11 -13.49
CA SER A 156 -6.19 -5.92 -12.43
C SER A 156 -7.18 -6.85 -11.73
N THR A 157 -8.48 -6.70 -11.97
CA THR A 157 -9.54 -7.55 -11.41
C THR A 157 -10.04 -8.63 -12.36
N VAL A 158 -9.58 -8.67 -13.62
CA VAL A 158 -10.12 -9.59 -14.66
C VAL A 158 -9.96 -11.07 -14.34
N ASP A 159 -8.94 -11.42 -13.55
CA ASP A 159 -8.63 -12.81 -13.16
C ASP A 159 -9.20 -13.16 -11.77
N LEU A 160 -9.93 -12.24 -11.12
CA LEU A 160 -10.64 -12.52 -9.86
C LEU A 160 -11.89 -13.38 -10.12
N PRO A 161 -12.39 -14.11 -9.10
CA PRO A 161 -13.55 -14.98 -9.25
C PRO A 161 -14.87 -14.20 -9.48
N THR A 162 -14.88 -12.89 -9.28
CA THR A 162 -16.04 -12.01 -9.34
C THR A 162 -15.94 -11.02 -10.49
N GLU A 163 -17.09 -10.65 -11.08
CA GLU A 163 -17.17 -9.55 -12.03
C GLU A 163 -17.41 -8.24 -11.30
N ILE A 164 -16.94 -7.13 -11.90
CA ILE A 164 -17.17 -5.79 -11.37
C ILE A 164 -17.92 -4.92 -12.36
N THR A 165 -18.82 -4.09 -11.83
CA THR A 165 -19.40 -2.96 -12.56
C THR A 165 -18.91 -1.66 -11.94
N ILE A 166 -18.53 -0.71 -12.78
CA ILE A 166 -18.00 0.59 -12.37
C ILE A 166 -18.94 1.71 -12.83
N ASP A 167 -19.57 2.40 -11.88
CA ASP A 167 -20.35 3.61 -12.13
C ASP A 167 -19.54 4.87 -11.78
N GLN A 168 -19.33 5.73 -12.77
CA GLN A 168 -18.45 6.90 -12.65
C GLN A 168 -19.26 8.18 -12.39
N GLY A 169 -19.05 8.78 -11.22
CA GLY A 169 -19.49 10.14 -10.90
C GLY A 169 -18.50 11.21 -11.36
N VAL A 170 -18.52 12.40 -10.75
CA VAL A 170 -17.56 13.48 -11.06
C VAL A 170 -16.20 13.25 -10.38
N SER A 171 -16.20 13.00 -9.06
CA SER A 171 -14.98 12.76 -8.27
C SER A 171 -15.00 11.41 -7.54
N LYS A 172 -16.07 10.64 -7.74
CA LYS A 172 -16.31 9.36 -7.05
C LYS A 172 -16.62 8.28 -8.06
N VAL A 173 -16.32 7.07 -7.67
CA VAL A 173 -16.66 5.86 -8.42
C VAL A 173 -17.36 4.91 -7.47
N ILE A 174 -18.43 4.27 -7.93
CA ILE A 174 -19.06 3.16 -7.23
C ILE A 174 -18.65 1.88 -7.96
N ILE A 175 -18.03 0.95 -7.24
CA ILE A 175 -17.74 -0.39 -7.74
C ILE A 175 -18.72 -1.35 -7.10
N THR A 176 -19.36 -2.17 -7.92
CA THR A 176 -20.23 -3.25 -7.47
C THR A 176 -19.66 -4.58 -7.92
N GLU A 177 -19.50 -5.50 -6.98
CA GLU A 177 -19.07 -6.87 -7.19
C GLU A 177 -20.29 -7.77 -7.43
N SER A 178 -20.19 -8.67 -8.41
CA SER A 178 -21.26 -9.62 -8.75
C SER A 178 -20.68 -10.98 -9.11
N GLU A 179 -21.46 -12.04 -8.88
CA GLU A 179 -21.11 -13.36 -9.39
C GLU A 179 -21.01 -13.33 -10.93
N PRO A 180 -20.02 -14.02 -11.52
CA PRO A 180 -19.86 -14.05 -12.97
C PRO A 180 -21.08 -14.67 -13.64
N ASP A 181 -21.59 -14.04 -14.70
CA ASP A 181 -22.77 -14.53 -15.41
C ASP A 181 -22.43 -15.87 -16.11
N GLU A 182 -23.00 -16.98 -15.60
CA GLU A 182 -22.82 -18.34 -16.14
C GLU A 182 -23.18 -18.46 -17.63
N ARG A 183 -23.85 -17.46 -18.22
CA ARG A 183 -24.27 -17.44 -19.62
C ARG A 183 -23.23 -16.92 -20.62
N THR A 184 -22.08 -16.42 -20.15
CA THR A 184 -21.06 -15.76 -21.02
C THR A 184 -19.72 -16.51 -21.12
N ARG A 185 -19.60 -17.71 -20.51
CA ARG A 185 -18.44 -18.61 -20.69
C ARG A 185 -18.58 -19.57 -21.87
#